data_AF-A0A950WP25-F1
#
_entry.id   AF-A0A950WP25-F1
#
_cell.length_a   1.000
_cell.length_b   1.000
_cell.length_c   1.000
_cell.angle_alpha   90.00
_cell.angle_beta   90.00
_cell.angle_gamma   90.00
#
_symmetry.space_group_name_H-M   'P 1'
#
loop_
_entity.id
_entity.type
_entity.pdbx_description
1 polymer ?
#
loop_
_entity_poly.entity_id
_entity_poly.type
_entity_poly.pdbx_seq_one_letter_code
_entity_poly.pdbx_strand_id
1 'polypeptide(L)' 'MEERLRYAGVLSSELHARCGGLSKSQIIALRFASDEELADLVERALNGEFAAPKNIKLAVKTWRADDLRA' A
#
# COMPACT_ATOMS: atom_id res chain seq x y z
N MET A 1 -7.53 6.12 15.08
CA MET A 1 -8.65 5.28 14.60
C MET A 1 -9.00 5.57 13.12
N GLU A 2 -8.44 6.63 12.53
CA GLU A 2 -8.80 7.09 11.17
C GLU A 2 -8.19 6.27 10.03
N GLU A 3 -7.00 5.68 10.20
CA GLU A 3 -6.34 4.94 9.11
C GLU A 3 -7.08 3.66 8.71
N ARG A 4 -7.68 2.93 9.66
CA ARG A 4 -8.44 1.70 9.36
C ARG A 4 -9.70 1.97 8.52
N LEU A 5 -10.37 3.10 8.75
CA LEU A 5 -11.53 3.53 7.98
C LEU A 5 -11.13 3.98 6.57
N ARG A 6 -9.96 4.62 6.43
CA ARG A 6 -9.40 4.98 5.12
C ARG A 6 -9.04 3.76 4.29
N TYR A 7 -8.33 2.80 4.90
CA TYR A 7 -8.02 1.53 4.25
C TYR A 7 -9.28 0.81 3.77
N ALA A 8 -10.37 0.84 4.53
CA ALA A 8 -11.64 0.24 4.11
C ALA A 8 -12.36 1.01 2.98
N GLY A 9 -12.13 2.32 2.84
CA GLY A 9 -12.71 3.16 1.78
C GLY A 9 -11.88 3.20 0.49
N VAL A 10 -10.55 3.01 0.60
CA VAL A 10 -9.60 3.10 -0.51
C VAL A 10 -9.26 1.73 -1.07
N LEU A 11 -9.11 0.73 -0.20
CA LEU A 11 -8.95 -0.66 -0.62
C LEU A 11 -10.30 -1.36 -0.56
N SER A 12 -10.81 -1.73 -1.74
CA SER A 12 -11.93 -2.66 -1.86
C SER A 12 -11.65 -3.93 -1.05
N SER A 13 -12.70 -4.51 -0.48
CA SER A 13 -12.62 -5.75 0.32
C SER A 13 -11.91 -6.89 -0.42
N GLU A 14 -11.92 -6.86 -1.76
CA GLU A 14 -11.18 -7.78 -2.62
C GLU A 14 -9.65 -7.60 -2.54
N LEU A 15 -9.15 -6.36 -2.58
CA LEU A 15 -7.71 -6.09 -2.43
C LEU A 15 -7.24 -6.44 -1.01
N HIS A 16 -8.09 -6.23 0.00
CA HIS A 16 -7.80 -6.67 1.37
C HIS A 16 -7.63 -8.19 1.46
N ALA A 17 -8.53 -8.96 0.82
CA ALA A 17 -8.44 -10.41 0.77
C ALA A 17 -7.18 -10.89 0.02
N ARG A 18 -6.86 -10.23 -1.11
CA ARG A 18 -5.67 -10.56 -1.92
C ARG A 18 -4.35 -10.18 -1.23
N CYS A 19 -4.36 -9.20 -0.33
CA CYS A 19 -3.21 -8.81 0.49
C CYS A 19 -2.64 -9.98 1.32
N GLY A 20 -3.42 -11.05 1.55
CA GLY A 20 -2.94 -12.29 2.16
C GLY A 20 -1.81 -12.99 1.38
N GLY A 21 -1.66 -12.72 0.08
CA GLY A 21 -0.55 -13.20 -0.75
C GLY A 21 0.72 -12.34 -0.65
N LEU A 22 0.65 -11.14 -0.07
CA LEU A 22 1.78 -10.23 0.06
C LEU A 22 2.51 -10.43 1.39
N SER A 23 3.82 -10.26 1.36
CA SER A 23 4.62 -10.28 2.58
C SER A 23 4.34 -9.04 3.44
N LYS A 24 4.38 -9.20 4.78
CA LYS A 24 4.18 -8.09 5.73
C LYS A 24 5.00 -6.84 5.39
N SER A 25 6.25 -7.01 4.96
CA SER A 25 7.13 -5.90 4.58
C SER A 25 6.65 -5.11 3.35
N GLN A 26 5.97 -5.76 2.40
CA GLN A 26 5.38 -5.09 1.24
C GLN A 26 4.13 -4.30 1.64
N ILE A 27 3.30 -4.88 2.51
CA ILE A 27 2.13 -4.19 3.08
C ILE A 27 2.58 -2.92 3.82
N ILE A 28 3.66 -3.02 4.61
CA ILE A 28 4.27 -1.87 5.29
C ILE A 28 4.83 -0.84 4.29
N ALA A 29 5.36 -1.26 3.14
CA ALA A 29 5.82 -0.32 2.11
C ALA A 29 4.67 0.43 1.43
N LEU A 30 3.57 -0.27 1.17
CA LEU A 30 2.36 0.28 0.55
C LEU A 30 1.70 1.38 1.40
N ARG A 31 1.86 1.37 2.72
CA ARG A 31 1.32 2.42 3.60
C ARG A 31 1.84 3.83 3.30
N PHE A 32 3.03 3.93 2.71
CA PHE A 32 3.68 5.21 2.38
C PHE A 32 3.18 5.76 1.04
N ALA A 33 2.45 4.96 0.27
CA ALA A 33 1.81 5.40 -0.95
C ALA A 33 0.55 6.21 -0.65
N SER A 34 0.28 7.20 -1.48
CA SER A 34 -1.00 7.93 -1.46
C SER A 34 -2.15 7.01 -1.85
N ASP A 35 -3.36 7.33 -1.39
CA ASP A 35 -4.57 6.54 -1.62
C ASP A 35 -4.89 6.35 -3.13
N GLU A 36 -4.47 7.29 -3.98
CA GLU A 36 -4.66 7.26 -5.43
C GLU A 36 -3.78 6.22 -6.15
N GLU A 37 -2.54 6.00 -5.67
CA GLU A 37 -1.60 5.03 -6.27
C GLU A 37 -1.54 3.71 -5.48
N LEU A 38 -2.20 3.64 -4.31
CA LEU A 38 -2.22 2.46 -3.45
C LEU A 38 -2.81 1.23 -4.17
N ALA A 39 -3.92 1.41 -4.89
CA ALA A 39 -4.56 0.33 -5.63
C ALA A 39 -3.64 -0.22 -6.75
N ASP A 40 -3.06 0.67 -7.55
CA ASP A 40 -2.11 0.32 -8.63
C ASP A 40 -0.90 -0.44 -8.08
N LEU A 41 -0.28 0.07 -7.01
CA LEU A 41 0.89 -0.57 -6.41
C LEU A 41 0.56 -1.93 -5.79
N VAL A 42 -0.64 -2.11 -5.24
CA VAL A 42 -1.09 -3.41 -4.71
C VAL A 42 -1.31 -4.39 -5.85
N GLU A 43 -1.98 -3.99 -6.94
CA GLU A 43 -2.16 -4.85 -8.11
C GLU A 43 -0.83 -5.27 -8.72
N ARG A 44 0.12 -4.34 -8.84
CA ARG A 44 1.48 -4.62 -9.34
C ARG A 44 2.26 -5.51 -8.39
N ALA A 45 2.11 -5.33 -7.08
CA ALA A 45 2.71 -6.22 -6.08
C ALA A 45 2.14 -7.63 -6.16
N LEU A 46 0.82 -7.77 -6.36
CA LEU A 46 0.13 -9.06 -6.52
C LEU A 46 0.50 -9.75 -7.84
N ASN A 47 0.71 -8.97 -8.90
CA ASN A 47 1.25 -9.48 -10.17
C ASN A 47 2.74 -9.89 -10.07
N GLY A 48 3.38 -9.70 -8.92
CA GLY A 48 4.78 -10.06 -8.69
C GLY A 48 5.78 -9.07 -9.29
N GLU A 49 5.33 -7.87 -9.70
CA GLU A 49 6.20 -6.85 -10.30
C GLU A 49 7.21 -6.29 -9.27
N PHE A 50 6.86 -6.33 -7.99
CA PHE A 50 7.73 -5.92 -6.91
C PHE A 50 8.29 -7.12 -6.17
N ALA A 51 9.52 -7.52 -6.51
CA ALA A 51 10.24 -8.57 -5.77
C ALA A 51 10.62 -8.15 -4.33
N ALA A 52 10.69 -6.85 -4.04
CA ALA A 52 11.13 -6.33 -2.75
C ALA A 52 10.34 -5.08 -2.34
N PRO A 53 10.10 -4.87 -1.03
CA PRO A 53 9.38 -3.70 -0.51
C PRO A 53 10.07 -2.37 -0.83
N LYS A 54 11.39 -2.39 -1.07
CA LYS A 54 12.15 -1.22 -1.53
C LYS A 54 11.68 -0.72 -2.90
N ASN A 55 11.29 -1.63 -3.80
CA ASN A 55 10.84 -1.26 -5.14
C ASN A 55 9.47 -0.60 -5.08
N ILE A 56 8.60 -1.07 -4.18
CA ILE A 56 7.31 -0.41 -3.91
C ILE A 56 7.57 1.03 -3.48
N LYS A 57 8.43 1.25 -2.47
CA LYS A 57 8.78 2.59 -1.98
C LYS A 57 9.37 3.50 -3.05
N LEU A 58 10.16 2.95 -3.97
CA LEU A 58 10.74 3.67 -5.13
C LEU A 58 9.68 3.98 -6.20
N ALA A 59 8.67 3.13 -6.34
CA ALA A 59 7.57 3.32 -7.28
C ALA A 59 6.53 4.33 -6.78
N VAL A 60 6.45 4.58 -5.47
CA VAL A 60 5.60 5.63 -4.91
C VAL A 60 6.04 7.00 -5.44
N LYS A 61 5.19 7.67 -6.23
CA LYS A 61 5.46 9.03 -6.68
C LYS A 61 5.01 10.05 -5.66
N THR A 62 3.80 9.87 -5.15
CA THR A 62 3.24 10.73 -4.10
C THR A 62 3.56 10.11 -2.75
N TRP A 63 4.76 10.42 -2.23
CA TRP A 63 5.17 10.01 -0.90
C TRP A 63 4.32 10.70 0.14
N ARG A 64 3.55 9.92 0.88
CA ARG A 64 2.76 10.46 1.97
C ARG A 64 3.63 10.54 3.22
N ALA A 65 3.97 11.77 3.63
CA ALA A 65 4.58 11.98 4.93
C ALA A 65 3.59 11.48 5.99
N ASP A 66 4.06 10.56 6.83
CA ASP A 66 3.35 10.11 8.02
C ASP A 66 3.34 11.30 8.99
N ASP A 67 2.36 12.19 8.83
CA ASP A 67 2.18 13.42 9.60
C ASP A 67 1.66 13.09 11.01
N LEU A 68 2.40 12.22 11.69
CA LEU A 68 2.24 11.85 13.10
C LEU A 68 3.42 12.44 13.92
N ARG A 69 3.87 13.62 13.52
CA ARG A 69 4.70 14.49 14.36
C ARG A 69 4.03 15.84 14.47
N ALA A 70 3.53 16.07 15.69
CA ALA A 70 3.04 17.33 16.22
C ALA A 70 4.01 18.50 16.00
#